data_AF-A0A2H3BX03-F1
#
_entry.id   AF-A0A2H3BX03-F1
#
_cell.length_a   1.000
_cell.length_b   1.000
_cell.length_c   1.000
_cell.angle_alpha   90.00
_cell.angle_beta   90.00
_cell.angle_gamma   90.00
#
_symmetry.space_group_name_H-M   'P 1'
#
loop_
_entity.id
_entity.type
_entity.pdbx_description
1 polymer ?
#
loop_
_entity_poly.entity_id
_entity_poly.type
_entity_poly.pdbx_seq_one_letter_code
_entity_poly.pdbx_strand_id
1 'polypeptide(L)'
;SSEGWRRGPELYQFGVNYRGSPIVIDEEGTPESVDPYRSGEGGALRAGDRAPDAPGLVSSQGEKTCLFDIFRTSYHTVLIFPGTDLEVNGILDLLKAYPAGAVKSVVILQQNAAPAVDGSPADFVLTDGEGYARKHYNDRDGIVIVRPDGIIGALVGGVDGLKRYFKGIFL
;
A
#
# COMPACT_ATOMS: atom_id res chain seq x y z
N SER A 1 -30.01 27.79 -37.01
CA SER A 1 -30.45 27.06 -35.81
C SER A 1 -29.23 26.53 -35.08
N SER A 2 -28.95 27.09 -33.91
CA SER A 2 -27.76 26.88 -33.09
C SER A 2 -28.06 25.90 -31.97
N GLU A 3 -27.94 24.60 -32.24
CA GLU A 3 -27.98 23.54 -31.22
C GLU A 3 -26.84 22.56 -31.47
N GLY A 4 -25.62 23.04 -31.26
CA GLY A 4 -24.43 22.22 -31.19
C GLY A 4 -23.73 22.51 -29.88
N TRP A 5 -23.55 21.46 -29.07
CA TRP A 5 -22.81 21.40 -27.79
C TRP A 5 -23.63 21.48 -26.50
N ARG A 6 -24.33 20.38 -26.21
CA ARG A 6 -24.43 19.91 -24.83
C ARG A 6 -23.66 18.60 -24.73
N ARG A 7 -22.43 18.67 -24.20
CA ARG A 7 -21.63 17.48 -23.85
C ARG A 7 -22.13 16.98 -22.50
N GLY A 8 -22.69 15.77 -22.45
CA GLY A 8 -23.11 15.11 -21.22
C GLY A 8 -21.92 14.65 -20.37
N PRO A 9 -22.13 14.34 -19.07
CA PRO A 9 -21.09 13.85 -18.16
C PRO A 9 -20.55 12.44 -18.54
N GLU A 10 -21.08 11.84 -19.59
CA GLU A 10 -20.77 10.49 -20.08
C GLU A 10 -19.39 10.36 -20.76
N LEU A 11 -18.68 11.47 -20.95
CA LEU A 11 -17.34 11.50 -21.56
C LEU A 11 -16.19 11.58 -20.56
N TYR A 12 -16.49 11.55 -19.26
CA TYR A 12 -15.45 11.24 -18.31
C TYR A 12 -15.33 9.72 -18.24
N GLN A 13 -14.15 9.20 -18.58
CA GLN A 13 -13.78 7.80 -18.42
C GLN A 13 -13.72 7.39 -16.91
N PHE A 14 -14.74 7.72 -16.12
CA PHE A 14 -14.88 7.46 -14.68
C PHE A 14 -15.44 6.06 -14.36
N GLY A 15 -15.43 5.15 -15.36
CA GLY A 15 -15.87 3.76 -15.20
C GLY A 15 -14.82 2.82 -14.60
N VAL A 16 -13.63 3.30 -14.23
CA VAL A 16 -12.61 2.45 -13.59
C VAL A 16 -12.83 2.48 -12.07
N ASN A 17 -13.84 1.75 -11.62
CA ASN A 17 -14.10 1.53 -10.21
C ASN A 17 -13.23 0.36 -9.73
N TYR A 18 -12.12 0.63 -9.04
CA TYR A 18 -11.29 -0.44 -8.47
C TYR A 18 -11.94 -1.10 -7.25
N ARG A 19 -12.81 -0.39 -6.53
CA ARG A 19 -13.49 -0.87 -5.34
C ARG A 19 -14.63 -1.81 -5.76
N GLY A 20 -14.48 -3.11 -5.46
CA GLY A 20 -15.39 -4.19 -5.88
C GLY A 20 -14.87 -5.12 -6.97
N SER A 21 -13.64 -4.91 -7.46
CA SER A 21 -12.95 -5.95 -8.24
C SER A 21 -12.54 -7.11 -7.32
N PRO A 22 -12.52 -8.38 -7.77
CA PRO A 22 -12.13 -9.54 -6.96
C PRO A 22 -10.69 -9.49 -6.41
N ILE A 23 -9.93 -8.47 -6.80
CA ILE A 23 -8.54 -8.19 -6.43
C ILE A 23 -8.46 -7.29 -5.18
N VAL A 24 -9.51 -6.56 -4.84
CA VAL A 24 -9.53 -5.65 -3.69
C VAL A 24 -10.07 -6.39 -2.47
N ILE A 25 -9.16 -6.75 -1.56
CA ILE A 25 -9.48 -7.40 -0.29
C ILE A 25 -9.39 -6.32 0.79
N ASP A 26 -10.56 -5.91 1.29
CA ASP A 26 -10.71 -5.09 2.48
C ASP A 26 -11.31 -6.01 3.56
N GLU A 27 -10.46 -6.57 4.43
CA GLU A 27 -10.93 -7.46 5.51
C GLU A 27 -11.56 -6.67 6.67
N GLU A 28 -11.49 -5.33 6.66
CA GLU A 28 -11.92 -4.48 7.79
C GLU A 28 -12.99 -3.44 7.42
N GLY A 29 -13.46 -3.43 6.17
CA GLY A 29 -14.49 -2.51 5.69
C GLY A 29 -15.87 -3.15 5.52
N THR A 30 -16.91 -2.56 6.14
CA THR A 30 -18.31 -2.87 5.81
C THR A 30 -18.64 -2.47 4.36
N PRO A 31 -19.41 -3.28 3.62
CA PRO A 31 -19.63 -3.13 2.19
C PRO A 31 -20.83 -2.22 1.86
N GLU A 32 -20.91 -1.02 2.43
CA GLU A 32 -22.04 -0.12 2.17
C GLU A 32 -21.62 1.27 1.70
N SER A 33 -22.02 1.56 0.45
CA SER A 33 -22.38 2.87 -0.12
C SER A 33 -21.84 4.11 0.61
N VAL A 34 -20.58 4.45 0.39
CA VAL A 34 -20.07 5.80 0.70
C VAL A 34 -19.37 6.36 -0.52
N ASP A 35 -19.70 7.61 -0.81
CA ASP A 35 -19.21 8.41 -1.93
C ASP A 35 -17.69 8.23 -2.18
N PRO A 36 -17.26 7.75 -3.36
CA PRO A 36 -15.86 7.51 -3.70
C PRO A 36 -15.00 8.78 -3.73
N TYR A 37 -15.61 9.97 -3.64
CA TYR A 37 -14.90 11.26 -3.61
C TYR A 37 -14.56 11.74 -2.20
N ARG A 38 -14.90 11.01 -1.13
CA ARG A 38 -14.49 11.35 0.24
C ARG A 38 -13.05 10.90 0.56
N SER A 39 -12.15 11.07 -0.40
CA SER A 39 -10.70 10.99 -0.19
C SER A 39 -10.22 12.36 0.32
N GLY A 40 -10.27 12.59 1.62
CA GLY A 40 -9.67 13.83 2.16
C GLY A 40 -10.11 14.29 3.55
N GLU A 41 -11.25 13.85 4.07
CA GLU A 41 -11.72 14.29 5.38
C GLU A 41 -12.06 13.10 6.29
N GLY A 42 -11.07 12.69 7.09
CA GLY A 42 -11.27 11.88 8.30
C GLY A 42 -11.76 10.44 8.11
N GLY A 43 -11.76 9.90 6.90
CA GLY A 43 -12.09 8.50 6.64
C GLY A 43 -10.93 7.56 6.93
N ALA A 44 -11.20 6.38 7.47
CA ALA A 44 -10.20 5.32 7.61
C ALA A 44 -9.66 4.93 6.22
N LEU A 45 -8.34 4.75 6.09
CA LEU A 45 -7.66 4.28 4.88
C LEU A 45 -8.26 2.96 4.43
N ARG A 46 -8.61 2.84 3.14
CA ARG A 46 -9.22 1.62 2.60
C ARG A 46 -8.52 1.13 1.33
N ALA A 47 -8.76 -0.13 1.02
CA ALA A 47 -8.34 -0.68 -0.25
C ALA A 47 -9.11 0.00 -1.41
N GLY A 48 -8.40 0.31 -2.49
CA GLY A 48 -8.87 1.14 -3.60
C GLY A 48 -8.53 2.63 -3.46
N ASP A 49 -8.05 3.10 -2.31
CA ASP A 49 -7.59 4.48 -2.13
C ASP A 49 -6.19 4.65 -2.72
N ARG A 50 -5.80 5.91 -3.01
CA ARG A 50 -4.43 6.22 -3.41
C ARG A 50 -3.49 6.04 -2.21
N ALA A 51 -2.35 5.39 -2.42
CA ALA A 51 -1.35 5.24 -1.37
C ALA A 51 -0.86 6.62 -0.89
N PRO A 52 -0.96 6.94 0.42
CA PRO A 52 -0.42 8.16 0.97
C PRO A 52 1.10 8.25 0.82
N ASP A 53 1.61 9.45 0.58
CA ASP A 53 3.05 9.67 0.72
C ASP A 53 3.45 9.74 2.20
N ALA A 54 4.70 9.42 2.48
CA ALA A 54 5.29 9.60 3.79
C ALA A 54 6.72 10.16 3.63
N PRO A 55 6.90 11.49 3.76
CA PRO A 55 8.21 12.10 3.71
C PRO A 55 8.99 11.87 5.00
N GLY A 56 10.32 12.07 4.93
CA GLY A 56 11.18 12.01 6.12
C GLY A 56 11.55 10.60 6.57
N LEU A 57 11.31 9.59 5.73
CA LEU A 57 11.79 8.24 5.97
C LEU A 57 13.30 8.18 5.82
N VAL A 58 13.97 7.42 6.67
CA VAL A 58 15.43 7.29 6.65
C VAL A 58 15.80 5.84 6.31
N SER A 59 16.59 5.63 5.27
CA SER A 59 17.07 4.30 4.91
C SER A 59 18.08 3.76 5.94
N SER A 60 18.39 2.46 5.87
CA SER A 60 19.46 1.88 6.69
C SER A 60 20.83 2.56 6.48
N GLN A 61 21.03 3.19 5.32
CA GLN A 61 22.24 3.95 4.98
C GLN A 61 22.22 5.39 5.51
N GLY A 62 21.14 5.81 6.18
CA GLY A 62 20.99 7.17 6.72
C GLY A 62 20.50 8.20 5.69
N GLU A 63 20.13 7.77 4.49
CA GLU A 63 19.61 8.66 3.45
C GLU A 63 18.13 8.97 3.69
N LYS A 64 17.74 10.23 3.52
CA LYS A 64 16.33 10.63 3.59
C LYS A 64 15.62 10.32 2.28
N THR A 65 14.43 9.74 2.37
CA THR A 65 13.58 9.36 1.24
C THR A 65 12.10 9.52 1.59
N CYS A 66 11.21 9.28 0.63
CA CYS A 66 9.77 9.15 0.83
C CYS A 66 9.21 7.90 0.14
N LEU A 67 7.97 7.52 0.45
CA LEU A 67 7.34 6.34 -0.17
C LEU A 67 7.14 6.53 -1.68
N PHE A 68 6.86 7.74 -2.14
CA PHE A 68 6.71 8.02 -3.57
C PHE A 68 8.01 7.80 -4.36
N ASP A 69 9.17 8.00 -3.73
CA ASP A 69 10.46 7.68 -4.34
C ASP A 69 10.69 6.17 -4.47
N ILE A 70 9.91 5.33 -3.79
CA ILE A 70 10.03 3.87 -3.81
C ILE A 70 8.97 3.23 -4.70
N PHE A 71 7.79 3.83 -4.83
CA PHE A 71 6.76 3.31 -5.71
C PHE A 71 7.18 3.41 -7.19
N ARG A 72 6.98 2.32 -7.94
CA ARG A 72 7.28 2.24 -9.38
C ARG A 72 6.19 1.46 -10.10
N THR A 73 6.07 1.70 -11.39
CA THR A 73 5.10 1.04 -12.28
C THR A 73 5.48 -0.38 -12.69
N SER A 74 6.65 -0.87 -12.27
CA SER A 74 7.17 -2.19 -12.60
C SER A 74 6.84 -3.28 -11.57
N TYR A 75 6.42 -2.92 -10.36
CA TYR A 75 6.22 -3.88 -9.27
C TYR A 75 5.13 -3.48 -8.28
N HIS A 76 4.61 -4.47 -7.57
CA HIS A 76 3.80 -4.24 -6.37
C HIS A 76 4.74 -3.91 -5.20
N THR A 77 4.38 -2.93 -4.39
CA THR A 77 5.12 -2.57 -3.19
C THR A 77 4.38 -3.06 -1.97
N VAL A 78 5.00 -3.91 -1.17
CA VAL A 78 4.43 -4.45 0.07
C VAL A 78 5.03 -3.68 1.23
N LEU A 79 4.26 -2.76 1.80
CA LEU A 79 4.63 -2.03 3.01
C LEU A 79 4.30 -2.89 4.22
N ILE A 80 5.28 -3.12 5.07
CA ILE A 80 5.16 -3.92 6.28
C ILE A 80 5.39 -2.98 7.45
N PHE A 81 4.35 -2.81 8.27
CA PHE A 81 4.39 -2.09 9.54
C PHE A 81 4.47 -3.15 10.65
N PRO A 82 5.65 -3.39 11.24
CA PRO A 82 5.81 -4.45 12.23
C PRO A 82 5.00 -4.11 13.48
N GLY A 83 4.14 -5.04 13.88
CA GLY A 83 3.47 -5.05 15.18
C GLY A 83 3.91 -6.25 16.03
N THR A 84 3.38 -6.35 17.24
CA THR A 84 3.75 -7.40 18.21
C THR A 84 3.55 -8.82 17.68
N ASP A 85 2.47 -9.04 16.93
CA ASP A 85 2.07 -10.38 16.46
C ASP A 85 2.45 -10.65 14.99
N LEU A 86 3.14 -9.72 14.33
CA LEU A 86 3.45 -9.82 12.90
C LEU A 86 4.84 -10.44 12.66
N GLU A 87 4.87 -11.65 12.12
CA GLU A 87 6.12 -12.34 11.76
C GLU A 87 6.71 -11.80 10.44
N VAL A 88 7.52 -10.74 10.54
CA VAL A 88 8.13 -10.05 9.39
C VAL A 88 8.99 -10.99 8.53
N ASN A 89 9.80 -11.86 9.15
CA ASN A 89 10.67 -12.77 8.40
C ASN A 89 9.88 -13.78 7.56
N GLY A 90 8.80 -14.35 8.11
CA GLY A 90 7.92 -15.26 7.37
C GLY A 90 7.22 -14.59 6.18
N ILE A 91 6.87 -13.31 6.32
CA ILE A 91 6.35 -12.50 5.22
C ILE A 91 7.42 -12.32 4.13
N LEU A 92 8.63 -11.91 4.50
CA LEU A 92 9.73 -11.70 3.55
C LEU A 92 10.12 -13.00 2.82
N ASP A 93 10.13 -14.14 3.50
CA ASP A 93 10.37 -15.44 2.88
C ASP A 93 9.26 -15.85 1.92
N LEU A 94 7.99 -15.57 2.25
CA LEU A 94 6.89 -15.78 1.31
C LEU A 94 7.05 -14.94 0.05
N LEU A 95 7.49 -13.68 0.19
CA LEU A 95 7.63 -12.77 -0.95
C LEU A 95 8.66 -13.25 -1.98
N LYS A 96 9.67 -14.03 -1.55
CA LYS A 96 10.67 -14.65 -2.44
C LYS A 96 10.08 -15.70 -3.39
N ALA A 97 8.90 -16.23 -3.09
CA ALA A 97 8.23 -17.21 -3.97
C ALA A 97 7.62 -16.57 -5.23
N TYR A 98 7.45 -15.24 -5.25
CA TYR A 98 6.92 -14.53 -6.41
C TYR A 98 8.02 -14.20 -7.43
N PRO A 99 7.66 -13.96 -8.71
CA PRO A 99 8.65 -13.65 -9.75
C PRO A 99 9.57 -12.49 -9.36
N ALA A 100 10.88 -12.68 -9.59
CA ALA A 100 11.88 -11.69 -9.25
C ALA A 100 11.57 -10.34 -9.93
N GLY A 101 11.55 -9.28 -9.12
CA GLY A 101 11.26 -7.92 -9.59
C GLY A 101 9.78 -7.58 -9.77
N ALA A 102 8.84 -8.52 -9.56
CA ALA A 102 7.41 -8.24 -9.62
C ALA A 102 6.84 -7.69 -8.29
N VAL A 103 7.53 -7.98 -7.17
CA VAL A 103 7.16 -7.53 -5.83
C VAL A 103 8.40 -6.96 -5.13
N LYS A 104 8.21 -5.86 -4.41
CA LYS A 104 9.22 -5.22 -3.57
C LYS A 104 8.71 -5.07 -2.14
N SER A 105 9.51 -5.46 -1.16
CA SER A 105 9.16 -5.37 0.25
C SER A 105 9.78 -4.14 0.90
N VAL A 106 8.98 -3.37 1.63
CA VAL A 106 9.44 -2.20 2.41
C VAL A 106 9.02 -2.40 3.85
N VAL A 107 10.00 -2.53 4.75
CA VAL A 107 9.74 -2.60 6.20
C VAL A 107 9.89 -1.19 6.79
N ILE A 108 8.85 -0.70 7.46
CA ILE A 108 8.81 0.64 8.06
C ILE A 108 8.90 0.50 9.58
N LEU A 109 10.07 0.83 10.12
CA LEU A 109 10.38 0.80 11.55
C LEU A 109 10.07 2.13 12.22
N GLN A 110 9.78 2.10 13.52
CA GLN A 110 9.65 3.31 14.32
C GLN A 110 11.03 3.83 14.76
N GLN A 111 11.14 5.13 15.07
CA GLN A 111 12.38 5.77 15.52
C GLN A 111 13.10 5.07 16.69
N ASN A 112 12.35 4.44 17.60
CA ASN A 112 12.88 3.72 18.77
C ASN A 112 13.00 2.21 18.57
N ALA A 113 12.65 1.69 17.38
CA ALA A 113 12.95 0.31 17.06
C ALA A 113 14.45 0.18 16.79
N ALA A 114 15.05 -0.94 17.21
CA ALA A 114 16.46 -1.18 16.95
C ALA A 114 16.71 -1.05 15.43
N PRO A 115 17.76 -0.31 15.00
CA PRO A 115 18.08 -0.20 13.59
C PRO A 115 18.27 -1.61 13.04
N ALA A 116 17.59 -1.92 11.93
CA ALA A 116 17.75 -3.22 11.30
C ALA A 116 19.23 -3.39 10.94
N VAL A 117 19.79 -4.50 11.43
CA VAL A 117 21.14 -4.94 11.13
C VAL A 117 21.26 -5.13 9.61
N ASP A 118 22.35 -4.62 9.02
CA ASP A 118 22.71 -4.89 7.63
C ASP A 118 22.62 -6.41 7.37
N GLY A 119 21.71 -6.82 6.48
CA GLY A 119 21.39 -8.22 6.22
C GLY A 119 19.90 -8.60 6.31
N SER A 120 18.99 -7.63 6.52
CA SER A 120 17.55 -7.87 6.37
C SER A 120 17.22 -8.45 4.98
N PRO A 121 16.36 -9.49 4.88
CA PRO A 121 15.94 -10.03 3.59
C PRO A 121 14.98 -9.11 2.82
N ALA A 122 14.62 -7.94 3.38
CA ALA A 122 13.77 -6.96 2.72
C ALA A 122 14.54 -6.11 1.70
N ASP A 123 13.89 -5.76 0.57
CA ASP A 123 14.47 -4.83 -0.40
C ASP A 123 14.78 -3.45 0.20
N PHE A 124 13.89 -2.95 1.07
CA PHE A 124 14.08 -1.67 1.76
C PHE A 124 13.70 -1.80 3.24
N VAL A 125 14.55 -1.24 4.09
CA VAL A 125 14.23 -0.99 5.49
C VAL A 125 14.35 0.51 5.75
N LEU A 126 13.25 1.09 6.21
CA LEU A 126 13.10 2.52 6.43
C LEU A 126 12.69 2.79 7.86
N THR A 127 13.22 3.85 8.43
CA THR A 127 12.84 4.34 9.76
C THR A 127 11.94 5.57 9.59
N ASP A 128 10.74 5.48 10.15
CA ASP A 128 9.79 6.59 10.27
C ASP A 128 10.11 7.39 11.53
N GLY A 129 11.05 8.34 11.39
CA GLY A 129 11.51 9.19 12.48
C GLY A 129 10.49 10.23 12.95
N GLU A 130 9.66 10.72 12.02
CA GLU A 130 8.69 11.79 12.26
C GLU A 130 7.24 11.26 12.41
N GLY A 131 7.03 9.95 12.19
CA GLY A 131 5.74 9.29 12.36
C GLY A 131 4.74 9.53 11.22
N TYR A 132 5.18 10.09 10.09
CA TYR A 132 4.30 10.43 8.97
C TYR A 132 3.72 9.18 8.31
N ALA A 133 4.52 8.13 8.15
CA ALA A 133 4.05 6.90 7.53
C ALA A 133 3.01 6.24 8.43
N ARG A 134 3.28 6.05 9.71
CA ARG A 134 2.26 5.45 10.59
C ARG A 134 1.01 6.32 10.67
N LYS A 135 1.12 7.63 10.85
CA LYS A 135 -0.05 8.52 10.89
C LYS A 135 -0.93 8.43 9.65
N HIS A 136 -0.34 8.48 8.45
CA HIS A 136 -1.10 8.44 7.20
C HIS A 136 -1.59 7.05 6.82
N TYR A 137 -0.98 6.02 7.39
CA TYR A 137 -1.43 4.64 7.29
C TYR A 137 -2.18 4.18 8.56
N ASN A 138 -2.81 5.12 9.27
CA ASN A 138 -3.71 4.89 10.42
C ASN A 138 -3.11 4.12 11.60
N ASP A 139 -1.85 4.43 11.94
CA ASP A 139 -1.09 3.85 13.05
C ASP A 139 -1.10 2.32 13.07
N ARG A 140 -1.26 1.71 11.88
CA ARG A 140 -1.55 0.29 11.79
C ARG A 140 -0.33 -0.58 12.04
N ASP A 141 -0.62 -1.76 12.55
CA ASP A 141 0.27 -2.91 12.56
C ASP A 141 -0.23 -3.91 11.52
N GLY A 142 0.59 -4.26 10.53
CA GLY A 142 0.18 -5.14 9.44
C GLY A 142 0.79 -4.79 8.09
N ILE A 143 0.12 -5.21 7.03
CA ILE A 143 0.65 -5.18 5.66
C ILE A 143 -0.28 -4.32 4.79
N VAL A 144 0.32 -3.42 4.01
CA VAL A 144 -0.34 -2.67 2.95
C VAL A 144 0.28 -3.07 1.63
N ILE A 145 -0.55 -3.45 0.67
CA ILE A 145 -0.07 -3.78 -0.67
C ILE A 145 -0.45 -2.62 -1.59
N VAL A 146 0.56 -1.98 -2.15
CA VAL A 146 0.43 -0.90 -3.13
C VAL A 146 0.71 -1.48 -4.51
N ARG A 147 -0.20 -1.24 -5.44
CA ARG A 147 -0.08 -1.68 -6.83
C ARG A 147 0.92 -0.80 -7.60
N PRO A 148 1.39 -1.26 -8.77
CA PRO A 148 2.31 -0.47 -9.59
C PRO A 148 1.74 0.89 -10.04
N ASP A 149 0.42 1.06 -10.05
CA ASP A 149 -0.26 2.33 -10.35
C ASP A 149 -0.45 3.25 -9.12
N GLY A 150 0.11 2.89 -7.96
CA GLY A 150 0.07 3.71 -6.75
C GLY A 150 -1.26 3.64 -5.98
N ILE A 151 -2.13 2.68 -6.32
CA ILE A 151 -3.38 2.41 -5.61
C ILE A 151 -3.17 1.31 -4.56
N ILE A 152 -3.79 1.46 -3.39
CA ILE A 152 -3.80 0.42 -2.37
C ILE A 152 -4.63 -0.75 -2.89
N GLY A 153 -3.97 -1.88 -3.14
CA GLY A 153 -4.60 -3.12 -3.56
C GLY A 153 -5.24 -3.87 -2.40
N ALA A 154 -4.58 -3.89 -1.24
CA ALA A 154 -5.10 -4.56 -0.05
C ALA A 154 -4.50 -4.01 1.24
N LEU A 155 -5.27 -4.16 2.32
CA LEU A 155 -4.88 -3.90 3.69
C LEU A 155 -5.11 -5.20 4.46
N VAL A 156 -4.04 -5.87 4.89
CA VAL A 156 -4.15 -7.21 5.49
C VAL A 156 -3.33 -7.31 6.78
N GLY A 157 -3.81 -8.10 7.74
CA GLY A 157 -3.17 -8.27 9.05
C GLY A 157 -2.02 -9.28 9.07
N GLY A 158 -1.81 -10.06 8.00
CA GLY A 158 -0.79 -11.11 8.01
C GLY A 158 -0.64 -11.90 6.71
N VAL A 159 0.07 -13.01 6.81
CA VAL A 159 0.54 -13.85 5.70
C VAL A 159 -0.62 -14.42 4.86
N ASP A 160 -1.72 -14.81 5.50
CA ASP A 160 -2.85 -15.41 4.79
C ASP A 160 -3.56 -14.43 3.85
N GLY A 161 -3.80 -13.20 4.30
CA GLY A 161 -4.36 -12.13 3.46
C GLY A 161 -3.41 -11.76 2.31
N LEU A 162 -2.10 -11.74 2.58
CA LEU A 162 -1.06 -11.51 1.56
C LEU A 162 -1.08 -12.57 0.46
N LYS A 163 -1.14 -13.86 0.83
CA LYS A 163 -1.27 -14.98 -0.12
C LYS A 163 -2.56 -14.87 -0.93
N ARG A 164 -3.67 -14.54 -0.27
CA ARG A 164 -4.99 -14.41 -0.92
C ARG A 164 -4.98 -13.31 -1.98
N TYR A 165 -4.36 -12.16 -1.69
CA TYR A 165 -4.21 -11.07 -2.64
C TYR A 165 -3.39 -11.51 -3.87
N PHE A 166 -2.19 -12.04 -3.64
CA PHE A 166 -1.30 -12.36 -4.76
C PHE A 166 -1.74 -13.58 -5.57
N LYS A 167 -2.52 -14.51 -5.00
CA LYS A 167 -3.18 -15.57 -5.78
C LYS A 167 -4.13 -15.00 -6.84
N GLY A 168 -4.70 -13.82 -6.62
CA GLY A 168 -5.53 -13.11 -7.59
C GLY A 168 -4.74 -12.37 -8.69
N ILE A 169 -3.43 -12.20 -8.52
CA ILE A 169 -2.54 -11.44 -9.42
C ILE A 169 -1.60 -12.36 -10.19
N PHE A 170 -0.92 -13.25 -9.49
CA PHE A 170 0.05 -14.21 -10.01
C PHE A 170 -0.60 -15.60 -9.95
N LEU A 171 -0.94 -16.13 -11.13
CA LEU A 171 -1.47 -17.48 -11.33
C LEU A 171 -0.35 -18.53 -11.27
#